data_AF-A0A7J6G4S8-F1
#
_entry.id   AF-A0A7J6G4S8-F1
#
_cell.length_a   1.000
_cell.length_b   1.000
_cell.length_c   1.000
_cell.angle_alpha   90.00
_cell.angle_beta   90.00
_cell.angle_gamma   90.00
#
_symmetry.space_group_name_H-M   'P 1'
#
loop_
_entity.id
_entity.type
_entity.pdbx_description
1 polymer ?
#
loop_
_entity_poly.entity_id
_entity_poly.type
_entity_poly.pdbx_seq_one_letter_code
_entity_poly.pdbx_strand_id
1 'polypeptide(L)'
;MKIFREKFCHWNSFWMVEKRQGDPSIWQNILEARKTILEGSCTIIANGEDTDIWWQPWIPWLSYEDFRKTMEGIRDKAPRLRTVSDLIIQNQGSWNKRYVCYLFGEALGMQISSIDIVGDLGKDRHGVKKNPFGLSKKEIIYHLLWNVT
;
A
#
# COMPACT_ATOMS: atom_id res chain seq x y z
N MET A 1 8.54 2.92 13.34
CA MET A 1 9.11 2.52 12.01
C MET A 1 10.01 3.54 11.32
N LYS A 2 9.85 4.85 11.55
CA LYS A 2 10.53 5.92 10.80
C LYS A 2 12.06 5.81 10.76
N ILE A 3 12.71 5.59 11.91
CA ILE A 3 14.18 5.44 12.01
C ILE A 3 14.69 4.26 11.19
N PHE A 4 13.98 3.13 11.22
CA PHE A 4 14.35 1.96 10.41
C PHE A 4 14.14 2.23 8.91
N ARG A 5 13.06 2.93 8.54
CA ARG A 5 12.82 3.31 7.15
C ARG A 5 13.93 4.21 6.61
N GLU A 6 14.32 5.23 7.35
CA GLU A 6 15.39 6.16 6.94
C GLU A 6 16.75 5.46 6.82
N LYS A 7 17.03 4.51 7.72
CA LYS A 7 18.30 3.80 7.78
C LYS A 7 18.43 2.62 6.82
N PHE A 8 17.33 1.93 6.51
CA PHE A 8 17.37 0.67 5.76
C PHE A 8 16.56 0.69 4.47
N CYS A 9 15.59 1.60 4.33
CA CYS A 9 14.72 1.72 3.15
C CYS A 9 15.12 2.89 2.25
N HIS A 10 16.42 3.21 2.11
CA HIS A 10 16.95 4.37 1.39
C HIS A 10 16.17 4.76 0.12
N TRP A 11 16.53 4.20 -1.03
CA TRP A 11 15.86 4.44 -2.32
C TRP A 11 14.72 3.45 -2.59
N ASN A 12 14.50 2.50 -1.68
CA ASN A 12 13.58 1.39 -1.85
C ASN A 12 12.42 1.51 -0.86
N SER A 13 11.19 1.30 -1.31
CA SER A 13 10.06 1.20 -0.37
C SER A 13 10.28 0.05 0.62
N PHE A 14 9.71 0.16 1.83
CA PHE A 14 9.71 -0.92 2.82
C PHE A 14 9.27 -2.28 2.23
N TRP A 15 8.41 -2.22 1.22
CA TRP A 15 7.86 -3.35 0.48
C TRP A 15 8.89 -4.08 -0.39
N MET A 16 9.99 -3.41 -0.76
CA MET A 16 11.05 -3.96 -1.62
C MET A 16 12.33 -4.35 -0.90
N VAL A 17 12.59 -3.85 0.32
CA VAL A 17 13.89 -4.11 0.97
C VAL A 17 14.08 -5.59 1.27
N GLU A 18 15.17 -6.17 0.82
CA GLU A 18 15.58 -7.53 1.18
C GLU A 18 16.49 -7.52 2.40
N LYS A 19 16.50 -8.63 3.13
CA LYS A 19 17.42 -8.84 4.26
C LYS A 19 18.85 -8.88 3.76
N ARG A 20 19.77 -8.22 4.45
CA ARG A 20 21.21 -8.28 4.17
C ARG A 20 21.95 -8.96 5.30
N GLN A 21 23.05 -9.64 4.94
CA GLN A 21 23.97 -10.19 5.93
C GLN A 21 24.59 -9.03 6.73
N GLY A 22 24.53 -9.11 8.05
CA GLY A 22 25.01 -8.03 8.94
C GLY A 22 23.94 -7.01 9.38
N ASP A 23 22.71 -7.10 8.86
CA ASP A 23 21.60 -6.30 9.37
C ASP A 23 21.32 -6.61 10.85
N PRO A 24 20.95 -5.62 11.69
CA PRO A 24 20.55 -5.88 13.06
C PRO A 24 19.40 -6.90 13.13
N SER A 25 19.45 -7.81 14.09
CA SER A 25 18.43 -8.85 14.28
C SER A 25 17.01 -8.28 14.37
N ILE A 26 16.84 -7.12 14.99
CA ILE A 26 15.56 -6.40 15.04
C ILE A 26 15.04 -6.06 13.63
N TRP A 27 15.90 -5.57 12.73
CA TRP A 27 15.51 -5.25 11.36
C TRP A 27 15.17 -6.51 10.55
N GLN A 28 15.95 -7.58 10.72
CA GLN A 28 15.66 -8.86 10.09
C GLN A 28 14.31 -9.42 10.55
N ASN A 29 14.00 -9.34 11.84
CA ASN A 29 12.71 -9.75 12.40
C ASN A 29 11.54 -8.89 11.89
N ILE A 30 11.76 -7.57 11.71
CA ILE A 30 10.77 -6.69 11.07
C ILE A 30 10.51 -7.14 9.63
N LEU A 31 11.56 -7.48 8.86
CA LEU A 31 11.41 -7.99 7.50
C LEU A 31 10.75 -9.38 7.44
N GLU A 32 10.92 -10.23 8.45
CA GLU A 32 10.17 -11.50 8.58
C GLU A 32 8.69 -11.26 8.85
N ALA A 33 8.38 -10.35 9.78
CA ALA A 33 7.01 -10.00 10.12
C ALA A 33 6.27 -9.30 8.96
N ARG A 34 7.00 -8.78 7.97
CA ARG A 34 6.43 -8.09 6.79
C ARG A 34 5.36 -8.91 6.09
N LYS A 35 5.55 -10.22 5.91
CA LYS A 35 4.53 -11.07 5.26
C LYS A 35 3.22 -11.04 6.06
N THR A 36 3.32 -11.16 7.37
CA THR A 36 2.18 -11.09 8.30
C THR A 36 1.50 -9.73 8.28
N ILE A 37 2.29 -8.64 8.21
CA ILE A 37 1.77 -7.27 8.10
C ILE A 37 1.04 -7.08 6.76
N LEU A 38 1.61 -7.54 5.65
CA LEU A 38 1.02 -7.45 4.31
C LEU A 38 -0.34 -8.15 4.23
N GLU A 39 -0.46 -9.32 4.86
CA GLU A 39 -1.72 -10.06 4.90
C GLU A 39 -2.80 -9.34 5.72
N GLY A 40 -2.41 -8.58 6.75
CA GLY A 40 -3.32 -7.92 7.69
C GLY A 40 -3.54 -6.42 7.46
N SER A 41 -2.82 -5.78 6.56
CA SER A 41 -2.84 -4.32 6.38
C SER A 41 -3.31 -3.88 5.00
N CYS A 42 -3.88 -2.69 4.90
CA CYS A 42 -4.18 -2.00 3.65
C CYS A 42 -3.82 -0.52 3.76
N THR A 43 -3.70 0.16 2.63
CA THR A 43 -3.58 1.62 2.61
C THR A 43 -4.97 2.24 2.50
N ILE A 44 -5.29 3.18 3.38
CA ILE A 44 -6.44 4.06 3.30
C ILE A 44 -6.02 5.28 2.47
N ILE A 45 -6.69 5.46 1.33
CA ILE A 45 -6.39 6.53 0.38
C ILE A 45 -7.12 7.81 0.80
N ALA A 46 -6.38 8.91 0.87
CA ALA A 46 -6.91 10.25 1.10
C ALA A 46 -6.56 11.17 -0.08
N ASN A 47 -5.28 11.47 -0.29
CA ASN A 47 -4.82 12.25 -1.45
C ASN A 47 -4.01 11.41 -2.44
N GLY A 48 -3.56 10.22 -2.04
CA GLY A 48 -2.82 9.27 -2.85
C GLY A 48 -1.36 9.64 -3.09
N GLU A 49 -0.88 10.78 -2.58
CA GLU A 49 0.43 11.36 -2.96
C GLU A 49 1.61 10.59 -2.36
N ASP A 50 1.41 9.97 -1.20
CA ASP A 50 2.45 9.23 -0.48
C ASP A 50 2.38 7.71 -0.75
N THR A 51 1.40 7.27 -1.54
CA THR A 51 1.16 5.84 -1.82
C THR A 51 1.76 5.45 -3.17
N ASP A 52 2.90 4.74 -3.10
CA ASP A 52 3.56 4.17 -4.29
C ASP A 52 2.63 3.15 -4.98
N ILE A 53 2.29 3.43 -6.23
CA ILE A 53 1.30 2.62 -6.96
C ILE A 53 1.79 1.20 -7.26
N TRP A 54 3.10 0.99 -7.36
CA TRP A 54 3.72 -0.23 -7.85
C TRP A 54 4.01 -1.24 -6.73
N TRP A 55 4.36 -0.73 -5.55
CA TRP A 55 4.93 -1.53 -4.48
C TRP A 55 4.12 -1.50 -3.20
N GLN A 56 3.36 -0.43 -2.94
CA GLN A 56 2.56 -0.31 -1.73
C GLN A 56 1.16 -0.87 -1.96
N PRO A 57 0.72 -1.90 -1.20
CA PRO A 57 -0.60 -2.50 -1.41
C PRO A 57 -1.71 -1.51 -1.02
N TRP A 58 -2.36 -0.96 -2.04
CA TRP A 58 -3.43 0.02 -1.91
C TRP A 58 -4.81 -0.52 -2.34
N ILE A 59 -4.86 -1.70 -2.96
CA ILE A 59 -6.10 -2.39 -3.31
C ILE A 59 -6.45 -3.36 -2.16
N PRO A 60 -7.47 -3.09 -1.33
CA PRO A 60 -7.63 -3.77 -0.03
C PRO A 60 -7.92 -5.27 -0.11
N TRP A 61 -8.59 -5.71 -1.16
CA TRP A 61 -9.02 -7.11 -1.32
C TRP A 61 -8.00 -7.99 -2.02
N LEU A 62 -6.94 -7.44 -2.61
CA LEU A 62 -5.90 -8.24 -3.25
C LEU A 62 -4.91 -8.80 -2.21
N SER A 63 -4.43 -10.02 -2.48
CA SER A 63 -3.20 -10.52 -1.86
C SER A 63 -2.01 -9.70 -2.40
N TYR A 64 -0.88 -9.70 -1.68
CA TYR A 64 0.30 -8.98 -2.19
C TYR A 64 0.82 -9.58 -3.51
N GLU A 65 0.69 -10.90 -3.71
CA GLU A 65 1.09 -11.54 -4.95
C GLU A 65 0.19 -11.11 -6.12
N ASP A 66 -1.14 -11.13 -5.92
CA ASP A 66 -2.08 -10.69 -6.95
C ASP A 66 -1.92 -9.20 -7.24
N PHE A 67 -1.71 -8.38 -6.21
CA PHE A 67 -1.37 -6.96 -6.35
C PHE A 67 -0.15 -6.78 -7.26
N ARG A 68 0.95 -7.50 -7.01
CA ARG A 68 2.17 -7.39 -7.84
C ARG A 68 1.91 -7.81 -9.29
N LYS A 69 1.15 -8.88 -9.52
CA LYS A 69 0.76 -9.33 -10.88
C LYS A 69 -0.11 -8.27 -11.58
N THR A 70 -1.09 -7.70 -10.89
CA THR A 70 -1.95 -6.63 -11.41
C THR A 70 -1.13 -5.41 -11.80
N MET A 71 -0.20 -4.98 -10.94
CA MET A 71 0.62 -3.79 -11.21
C MET A 71 1.59 -4.02 -12.37
N GLU A 72 2.19 -5.19 -12.50
CA GLU A 72 3.05 -5.50 -13.65
C GLU A 72 2.25 -5.47 -14.97
N GLY A 73 1.02 -5.97 -14.97
CA GLY A 73 0.16 -5.99 -16.15
C GLY A 73 -0.27 -4.61 -16.69
N ILE A 74 -0.15 -3.55 -15.89
CA ILE A 74 -0.46 -2.18 -16.32
C ILE A 74 0.77 -1.32 -16.61
N ARG A 75 1.97 -1.84 -16.35
CA ARG A 75 3.22 -1.07 -16.37
C ARG A 75 3.52 -0.46 -17.73
N ASP A 76 3.31 -1.23 -18.79
CA ASP A 76 3.53 -0.78 -20.17
C ASP A 76 2.50 0.27 -20.62
N LYS A 77 1.28 0.24 -20.07
CA LYS A 77 0.22 1.22 -20.39
C LYS A 77 0.47 2.58 -19.75
N ALA A 78 1.18 2.62 -18.63
CA ALA A 78 1.37 3.83 -17.83
C ALA A 78 2.76 3.90 -17.19
N PRO A 79 3.85 4.01 -17.97
CA PRO A 79 5.22 4.03 -17.45
C PRO A 79 5.56 5.25 -16.59
N ARG A 80 4.72 6.30 -16.64
CA ARG A 80 4.90 7.53 -15.86
C ARG A 80 4.13 7.57 -14.55
N LEU A 81 3.29 6.55 -14.30
CA LEU A 81 2.52 6.45 -13.06
C LEU A 81 3.47 6.29 -11.88
N ARG A 82 3.27 7.07 -10.82
CA ARG A 82 4.15 7.12 -9.65
C ARG A 82 3.40 6.76 -8.39
N THR A 83 2.23 7.36 -8.22
CA THR A 83 1.48 7.31 -6.97
C THR A 83 0.00 7.09 -7.24
N VAL A 84 -0.76 6.78 -6.19
CA VAL A 84 -2.21 6.61 -6.31
C VAL A 84 -2.90 7.94 -6.66
N SER A 85 -2.30 9.09 -6.33
CA SER A 85 -2.83 10.41 -6.69
C SER A 85 -2.96 10.61 -8.20
N ASP A 86 -2.13 9.93 -9.01
CA ASP A 86 -2.20 9.95 -10.47
C ASP A 86 -3.48 9.30 -11.02
N LEU A 87 -4.17 8.50 -10.20
CA LEU A 87 -5.47 7.90 -10.52
C LEU A 87 -6.66 8.74 -10.02
N ILE A 88 -6.41 9.83 -9.30
CA ILE A 88 -7.43 10.65 -8.63
C ILE A 88 -7.57 11.99 -9.34
N ILE A 89 -8.81 12.43 -9.56
CA ILE A 89 -9.13 13.78 -9.99
C ILE A 89 -9.01 14.69 -8.76
N GLN A 90 -7.86 15.34 -8.61
CA GLN A 90 -7.47 16.11 -7.42
C GLN A 90 -8.54 17.11 -6.95
N ASN A 91 -9.16 17.82 -7.90
CA ASN A 91 -10.15 18.86 -7.60
C ASN A 91 -11.49 18.29 -7.09
N GLN A 92 -11.74 16.99 -7.29
CA GLN A 92 -13.00 16.32 -6.97
C GLN A 92 -12.85 15.30 -5.83
N GLY A 93 -11.62 14.93 -5.46
CA GLY A 93 -11.37 13.85 -4.50
C GLY A 93 -11.95 12.50 -4.94
N SER A 94 -12.07 12.28 -6.25
CA SER A 94 -12.72 11.10 -6.83
C SER A 94 -11.80 10.39 -7.81
N TRP A 95 -11.94 9.07 -7.94
CA TRP A 95 -11.20 8.30 -8.93
C TRP A 95 -11.47 8.80 -10.35
N ASN A 96 -10.42 8.90 -11.17
CA ASN A 96 -10.56 9.06 -12.61
C ASN A 96 -11.03 7.72 -13.22
N LYS A 97 -12.32 7.41 -13.05
CA LYS A 97 -12.91 6.11 -13.40
C LYS A 97 -12.55 5.65 -14.81
N ARG A 98 -12.58 6.57 -15.77
CA ARG A 98 -12.22 6.27 -17.17
C ARG A 98 -10.77 5.82 -17.28
N TYR A 99 -9.84 6.51 -16.62
CA TYR A 99 -8.42 6.15 -16.64
C TYR A 99 -8.16 4.85 -15.88
N VAL A 100 -8.81 4.67 -14.72
CA VAL A 100 -8.74 3.44 -13.93
C VAL A 100 -9.24 2.24 -14.74
N CYS A 101 -10.42 2.30 -15.37
CA CYS A 101 -10.93 1.21 -16.23
C CYS A 101 -10.03 0.95 -17.45
N TYR A 102 -9.43 1.97 -18.04
CA TYR A 102 -8.47 1.79 -19.13
C TYR A 102 -7.24 0.98 -18.71
N LEU A 103 -6.69 1.26 -17.52
CA LEU A 103 -5.52 0.56 -17.00
C LEU A 103 -5.87 -0.87 -16.59
N PHE A 104 -6.85 -1.03 -15.70
CA PHE A 104 -7.14 -2.27 -15.00
C PHE A 104 -8.21 -3.15 -15.68
N GLY A 105 -8.82 -2.67 -16.76
CA GLY A 105 -10.00 -3.28 -17.37
C GLY A 105 -11.29 -2.88 -16.66
N GLU A 106 -12.43 -3.07 -17.34
CA GLU A 106 -13.73 -2.55 -16.88
C GLU A 106 -14.14 -3.10 -15.51
N ALA A 107 -14.14 -4.43 -15.34
CA ALA A 107 -14.61 -5.07 -14.12
C ALA A 107 -13.77 -4.68 -12.89
N LEU A 108 -12.44 -4.82 -12.98
CA LEU A 108 -11.54 -4.48 -11.89
C LEU A 108 -11.47 -2.96 -11.66
N GLY A 109 -11.47 -2.17 -12.73
CA GLY A 109 -11.41 -0.72 -12.64
C GLY A 109 -12.66 -0.11 -11.98
N MET A 110 -13.83 -0.68 -12.24
CA MET A 110 -15.06 -0.28 -11.54
C MET A 110 -15.02 -0.65 -10.06
N GLN A 111 -14.47 -1.81 -9.71
CA GLN A 111 -14.28 -2.21 -8.31
C GLN A 111 -13.26 -1.31 -7.60
N ILE A 112 -12.13 -0.99 -8.23
CA ILE A 112 -11.15 -0.02 -7.69
C ILE A 112 -11.81 1.34 -7.46
N SER A 113 -12.64 1.78 -8.40
CA SER A 113 -13.36 3.05 -8.31
C SER A 113 -14.40 3.11 -7.18
N SER A 114 -14.70 1.99 -6.51
CA SER A 114 -15.55 1.93 -5.31
C SER A 114 -14.75 1.97 -4.00
N ILE A 115 -13.42 2.09 -4.05
CA ILE A 115 -12.61 2.34 -2.86
C ILE A 115 -12.90 3.77 -2.40
N ASP A 116 -13.28 3.93 -1.13
CA ASP A 116 -13.51 5.26 -0.57
C ASP A 116 -12.21 6.07 -0.52
N ILE A 117 -12.27 7.30 -1.04
CA ILE A 117 -11.22 8.31 -0.88
C ILE A 117 -11.63 9.20 0.29
N VAL A 118 -10.89 9.13 1.39
CA VAL A 118 -11.24 9.84 2.62
C VAL A 118 -10.59 11.23 2.62
N GLY A 119 -11.17 12.16 1.86
CA GLY A 119 -10.62 13.49 1.61
C GLY A 119 -10.33 14.33 2.87
N ASP A 120 -11.12 14.16 3.93
CA ASP A 120 -10.97 14.93 5.18
C ASP A 120 -9.69 14.59 5.98
N LEU A 121 -8.98 13.50 5.63
CA LEU A 121 -7.76 13.09 6.32
C LEU A 121 -6.53 13.89 5.90
N GLY A 122 -6.57 14.59 4.77
CA GLY A 122 -5.47 15.37 4.20
C GLY A 122 -4.27 14.55 3.68
N LYS A 123 -3.95 13.40 4.29
CA LYS A 123 -2.87 12.48 3.89
C LYS A 123 -3.27 11.01 4.06
N ASP A 124 -2.68 10.16 3.22
CA ASP A 124 -2.90 8.72 3.24
C ASP A 124 -2.51 8.11 4.60
N ARG A 125 -3.26 7.10 5.03
CA ARG A 125 -3.00 6.37 6.27
C ARG A 125 -2.90 4.89 6.01
N HIS A 126 -2.07 4.21 6.79
CA HIS A 126 -2.12 2.75 6.79
C HIS A 126 -3.30 2.33 7.68
N GLY A 127 -3.96 1.23 7.35
CA GLY A 127 -5.04 0.63 8.13
C GLY A 127 -4.89 -0.89 8.23
N VAL A 128 -5.68 -1.49 9.12
CA VAL A 128 -5.80 -2.95 9.26
C VAL A 128 -7.01 -3.41 8.44
N LYS A 129 -6.87 -4.49 7.67
CA LYS A 129 -8.02 -5.17 7.06
C LYS A 129 -8.89 -5.74 8.19
N LYS A 130 -10.12 -5.26 8.36
CA LYS A 130 -11.04 -5.77 9.40
C LYS A 130 -11.20 -7.28 9.25
N ASN A 131 -10.68 -8.04 10.22
CA ASN A 131 -10.95 -9.46 10.33
C ASN A 131 -12.30 -9.64 11.07
N PRO A 132 -13.29 -10.37 10.53
CA PRO A 132 -14.57 -10.59 11.22
C PRO A 132 -14.46 -11.36 12.56
N PHE A 133 -13.27 -11.86 12.93
CA PHE A 133 -13.04 -12.71 14.12
C PHE A 133 -12.25 -12.06 15.27
N GLY A 134 -12.08 -10.73 15.27
CA GLY A 134 -11.40 -10.02 16.36
C GLY A 134 -9.86 -10.06 16.29
N LEU A 135 -9.23 -9.26 17.15
CA LEU A 135 -7.81 -8.89 17.09
C LEU A 135 -6.88 -10.13 17.07
N SER A 136 -6.23 -10.35 15.94
CA SER A 136 -5.17 -11.32 15.72
C SER A 136 -3.80 -10.77 16.15
N LYS A 137 -2.80 -11.66 16.33
CA LYS A 137 -1.38 -11.28 16.52
C LYS A 137 -0.86 -10.27 15.47
N LYS A 138 -1.51 -10.18 14.30
CA LYS A 138 -1.14 -9.28 13.20
C LYS A 138 -1.45 -7.82 13.53
N GLU A 139 -2.53 -7.54 14.26
CA GLU A 139 -2.91 -6.18 14.70
C GLU A 139 -1.96 -5.63 15.77
N ILE A 140 -1.44 -6.47 16.66
CA ILE A 140 -0.47 -6.08 17.69
C ILE A 140 0.85 -5.61 17.05
N ILE A 141 1.37 -6.37 16.07
CA ILE A 141 2.60 -6.01 15.35
C ILE A 141 2.41 -4.71 14.58
N TYR A 142 1.26 -4.54 13.94
CA TYR A 142 0.90 -3.33 13.21
C TYR A 142 0.87 -2.09 14.13
N HIS A 143 0.20 -2.18 15.27
CA HIS A 143 0.17 -1.10 16.26
C HIS A 143 1.56 -0.78 16.84
N LEU A 144 2.37 -1.79 17.13
CA LEU A 144 3.74 -1.60 17.65
C LEU A 144 4.69 -0.95 16.63
N LEU A 145 4.48 -1.18 15.33
CA LEU A 145 5.37 -0.65 14.29
C LEU A 145 4.98 0.76 13.82
N TRP A 146 3.67 1.08 13.83
CA TRP A 146 3.12 2.31 13.26
C TRP A 146 2.69 3.36 14.30
N ASN A 147 2.30 2.98 15.53
CA ASN A 147 1.91 3.92 16.60
C ASN A 147 3.05 4.26 17.58
N VAL A 148 4.26 3.72 17.39
CA VAL A 148 5.47 4.18 18.07
C VAL A 148 6.22 5.15 17.15
N THR A 149 5.65 6.34 16.99
CA THR A 149 6.26 7.65 16.69
C THR A 149 5.15 8.67 16.44
#